data_AF-A0A931M1G7-F1
#
_entry.id   AF-A0A931M1G7-F1
#
_cell.length_a   1.000
_cell.length_b   1.000
_cell.length_c   1.000
_cell.angle_alpha   90.00
_cell.angle_beta   90.00
_cell.angle_gamma   90.00
#
_symmetry.space_group_name_H-M   'P 1'
#
loop_
_entity.id
_entity.type
_entity.pdbx_description
1 polymer ?
#
loop_
_entity_poly.entity_id
_entity_poly.type
_entity_poly.pdbx_seq_one_letter_code
_entity_poly.pdbx_strand_id
1 'polypeptide(L)'
;MNTNCLSAGAAATPPYYYDPFPAFSNKAKHIFLLIVFLLLLLVPRKSKAWGPDGHTIVVQLAMQFVKPDVKQNVQNLLDTMSLNTAANWMDIMRSNSDYDYMKPWHYIDFPADKEYAPSLDENIVNRLVLTFNELRHKRTLPGEQVKTDLLILFHLMGDLHQPLHTGYDDDLGGNKVAVQYDTLKTNLHHFWDEDIIRYRKITFVDCMALYNTYGGKKIDSIDGIHPGKWMKETRSFLGKVYPKQGFIVDDKYLNESKIIIQKQLLIAGLRLADMLNKLFVSESPTLNMKDVAARYENGVDAKDAVQYIGKKVTACSRVYGIKSLDNVTFINAGDKYPNSPLTIVIFAKDRKNFLPSIEELYNDKNICVKGEVVEYKG
;
A
#
# COMPACT_ATOMS: atom_id res chain seq x y z
N MET A 1 49.95 -14.40 -87.45
CA MET A 1 50.41 -13.00 -87.57
C MET A 1 49.16 -12.16 -87.78
N ASN A 2 48.44 -11.86 -86.71
CA ASN A 2 48.55 -10.67 -85.86
C ASN A 2 47.91 -9.40 -86.46
N THR A 3 46.88 -8.97 -85.73
CA THR A 3 46.38 -7.60 -85.49
C THR A 3 45.56 -6.91 -86.58
N ASN A 4 44.24 -7.07 -86.47
CA ASN A 4 43.24 -6.02 -86.70
C ASN A 4 42.90 -5.37 -85.35
N CYS A 5 42.86 -4.04 -85.28
CA CYS A 5 41.66 -3.27 -84.88
C CYS A 5 41.98 -1.79 -84.63
N LEU A 6 41.06 -0.97 -85.13
CA LEU A 6 41.00 0.48 -85.07
C LEU A 6 40.83 0.99 -83.63
N SER A 7 41.52 2.09 -83.33
CA SER A 7 41.37 2.87 -82.10
C SER A 7 40.19 3.84 -82.21
N ALA A 8 39.19 3.72 -81.34
CA ALA A 8 38.21 4.76 -81.05
C ALA A 8 38.20 5.01 -79.54
N GLY A 9 38.51 6.25 -79.14
CA GLY A 9 38.51 6.68 -77.75
C GLY A 9 37.09 6.84 -77.22
N ALA A 10 36.83 6.31 -76.03
CA ALA A 10 35.63 6.59 -75.25
C ALA A 10 36.07 7.23 -73.92
N ALA A 11 35.75 8.50 -73.72
CA ALA A 11 35.84 9.17 -72.43
C ALA A 11 34.61 8.79 -71.59
N ALA A 12 34.82 8.13 -70.45
CA ALA A 12 33.76 7.85 -69.49
C ALA A 12 33.47 9.09 -68.63
N THR A 13 32.24 9.60 -68.68
CA THR A 13 31.73 10.61 -67.75
C THR A 13 31.35 9.97 -66.41
N PRO A 14 31.62 10.61 -65.26
CA PRO A 14 31.22 10.06 -63.95
C PRO A 14 29.70 10.13 -63.76
N PRO A 15 29.10 9.22 -62.96
CA PRO A 15 27.66 9.23 -62.70
C PRO A 15 27.30 10.41 -61.79
N TYR A 16 26.33 11.21 -62.23
CA TYR A 16 25.67 12.22 -61.41
C TYR A 16 24.86 11.54 -60.31
N TYR A 17 25.35 11.61 -59.06
CA TYR A 17 24.53 11.33 -57.88
C TYR A 17 23.58 12.51 -57.66
N TYR A 18 22.30 12.30 -57.93
CA TYR A 18 21.24 13.19 -57.46
C TYR A 18 21.03 12.95 -55.96
N ASP A 19 21.35 13.95 -55.14
CA ASP A 19 20.98 13.98 -53.72
C ASP A 19 19.49 14.39 -53.63
N PRO A 20 18.57 13.50 -53.19
CA PRO A 20 17.13 13.75 -53.31
C PRO A 20 16.59 14.69 -52.23
N PHE A 21 17.44 15.29 -51.38
CA PHE A 21 17.00 16.18 -50.32
C PHE A 21 17.45 17.63 -50.57
N PRO A 22 16.52 18.59 -50.63
CA PRO A 22 16.89 20.00 -50.72
C PRO A 22 17.71 20.40 -49.48
N ALA A 23 18.85 21.06 -49.70
CA ALA A 23 19.67 21.60 -48.63
C ALA A 23 18.90 22.70 -47.89
N PHE A 24 18.21 22.33 -46.80
CA PHE A 24 17.53 23.28 -45.94
C PHE A 24 18.55 24.25 -45.31
N SER A 25 18.23 25.55 -45.32
CA SER A 25 19.05 26.57 -44.65
C SER A 25 19.22 26.25 -43.16
N ASN A 26 20.35 26.66 -42.57
CA ASN A 26 20.61 26.43 -41.13
C ASN A 26 19.47 26.97 -40.24
N LYS A 27 18.82 28.08 -40.65
CA LYS A 27 17.64 28.63 -39.97
C LYS A 27 16.44 27.69 -40.03
N ALA A 28 16.15 27.08 -41.18
CA ALA A 28 15.06 26.11 -41.32
C ALA A 28 15.31 24.83 -40.51
N LYS A 29 16.57 24.37 -40.44
CA LYS A 29 16.96 23.24 -39.58
C LYS A 29 16.77 23.57 -38.09
N HIS A 30 17.13 24.79 -37.67
CA HIS A 30 16.95 25.22 -36.27
C HIS A 30 15.48 25.39 -35.91
N ILE A 31 14.66 25.96 -36.80
CA ILE A 31 13.21 26.07 -36.60
C ILE A 31 12.57 24.67 -36.53
N PHE A 32 12.95 23.76 -37.43
CA PHE A 32 12.46 22.37 -37.40
C PHE A 32 12.86 21.65 -36.10
N LEU A 33 14.12 21.76 -35.68
CA LEU A 33 14.59 21.21 -34.40
C LEU A 33 13.85 21.82 -33.20
N LEU A 34 13.56 23.12 -33.23
CA LEU A 34 12.83 23.81 -32.16
C LEU A 34 11.36 23.38 -32.11
N ILE A 35 10.71 23.15 -33.26
CA ILE A 35 9.35 22.62 -33.36
C ILE A 35 9.29 21.16 -32.89
N VAL A 36 10.25 20.32 -33.29
CA VAL A 36 10.38 18.94 -32.80
C VAL A 36 10.62 18.92 -31.29
N PHE A 37 11.45 19.83 -30.77
CA PHE A 37 11.68 19.99 -29.34
C PHE A 37 10.42 20.45 -28.59
N LEU A 38 9.66 21.42 -29.13
CA LEU A 38 8.38 21.84 -28.55
C LEU A 38 7.32 20.72 -28.58
N LEU A 39 7.27 19.93 -29.66
CA LEU A 39 6.37 18.77 -29.78
C LEU A 39 6.73 17.65 -28.80
N LEU A 40 8.03 17.46 -28.49
CA LEU A 40 8.49 16.53 -27.46
C LEU A 40 8.11 16.97 -26.03
N LEU A 41 7.87 18.26 -25.80
CA LEU A 41 7.36 18.80 -24.53
C LEU A 41 5.83 18.64 -24.38
N LEU A 42 5.11 18.35 -25.47
CA LEU A 42 3.66 18.14 -25.48
C LEU A 42 3.26 16.68 -25.31
N VAL A 43 4.20 15.75 -25.14
CA VAL A 43 3.89 14.37 -24.80
C VAL A 43 3.44 14.32 -23.33
N PRO A 44 2.18 13.96 -23.03
CA PRO A 44 1.74 13.83 -21.64
C PRO A 44 2.58 12.73 -20.98
N ARG A 45 3.43 13.13 -20.03
CA ARG A 45 4.13 12.17 -19.18
C ARG A 45 3.11 11.58 -18.24
N LYS A 46 2.95 10.25 -18.28
CA LYS A 46 2.11 9.53 -17.33
C LYS A 46 2.73 9.74 -15.94
N SER A 47 2.10 10.55 -15.09
CA SER A 47 2.44 10.64 -13.68
C SER A 47 1.98 9.34 -13.03
N LYS A 48 2.85 8.34 -12.97
CA LYS A 48 2.57 7.15 -12.16
C LYS A 48 2.50 7.59 -10.71
N ALA A 49 1.87 6.79 -9.87
CA ALA A 49 2.11 6.98 -8.45
C ALA A 49 3.53 6.58 -8.08
N TRP A 50 3.83 6.17 -6.84
CA TRP A 50 5.16 5.61 -6.56
C TRP A 50 5.59 4.75 -7.75
N GLY A 51 6.80 4.96 -8.27
CA GLY A 51 7.27 4.18 -9.40
C GLY A 51 7.20 2.69 -9.07
N PRO A 52 7.28 1.80 -10.08
CA PRO A 52 7.02 0.38 -9.84
C PRO A 52 7.79 -0.26 -8.68
N ASP A 53 9.01 0.23 -8.42
CA ASP A 53 9.84 -0.18 -7.29
C ASP A 53 9.22 0.20 -5.93
N GLY A 54 8.69 1.42 -5.79
CA GLY A 54 8.09 1.90 -4.55
C GLY A 54 6.88 1.07 -4.14
N HIS A 55 5.94 0.83 -5.07
CA HIS A 55 4.79 -0.05 -4.82
C HIS A 55 5.20 -1.47 -4.42
N THR A 56 6.16 -2.03 -5.14
CA THR A 56 6.66 -3.37 -4.86
C THR A 56 7.32 -3.44 -3.48
N ILE A 57 8.09 -2.43 -3.08
CA ILE A 57 8.67 -2.34 -1.74
C ILE A 57 7.57 -2.28 -0.67
N VAL A 58 6.53 -1.47 -0.85
CA VAL A 58 5.40 -1.38 0.10
C VAL A 58 4.73 -2.74 0.30
N VAL A 59 4.40 -3.45 -0.78
CA VAL A 59 3.76 -4.77 -0.68
C VAL A 59 4.72 -5.82 -0.10
N GLN A 60 6.02 -5.80 -0.45
CA GLN A 60 7.01 -6.69 0.15
C GLN A 60 7.13 -6.48 1.66
N LEU A 61 7.18 -5.22 2.11
CA LEU A 61 7.17 -4.87 3.53
C LEU A 61 5.89 -5.36 4.19
N ALA A 62 4.73 -5.14 3.59
CA ALA A 62 3.49 -5.65 4.15
C ALA A 62 3.52 -7.18 4.34
N MET A 63 3.97 -7.92 3.32
CA MET A 63 4.07 -9.37 3.33
C MET A 63 5.14 -9.93 4.28
N GLN A 64 6.03 -9.06 4.80
CA GLN A 64 6.99 -9.38 5.86
C GLN A 64 6.35 -9.32 7.27
N PHE A 65 5.33 -8.49 7.47
CA PHE A 65 4.72 -8.23 8.79
C PHE A 65 3.31 -8.80 8.98
N VAL A 66 2.71 -9.38 7.93
CA VAL A 66 1.47 -10.15 8.08
C VAL A 66 1.70 -11.48 8.82
N LYS A 67 0.64 -11.97 9.46
CA LYS A 67 0.62 -13.29 10.10
C LYS A 67 0.78 -14.41 9.05
N PRO A 68 1.34 -15.59 9.40
CA PRO A 68 1.55 -16.66 8.44
C PRO A 68 0.28 -17.15 7.71
N ASP A 69 -0.85 -17.21 8.41
CA ASP A 69 -2.15 -17.59 7.83
C ASP A 69 -2.68 -16.52 6.86
N VAL A 70 -2.58 -15.25 7.25
CA VAL A 70 -2.92 -14.09 6.42
C VAL A 70 -2.08 -14.09 5.15
N LYS A 71 -0.76 -14.33 5.28
CA LYS A 71 0.17 -14.44 4.15
C LYS A 71 -0.28 -15.50 3.16
N GLN A 72 -0.62 -16.69 3.63
CA GLN A 72 -1.10 -17.78 2.79
C GLN A 72 -2.44 -17.43 2.12
N ASN A 73 -3.38 -16.85 2.85
CA ASN A 73 -4.69 -16.46 2.32
C ASN A 73 -4.57 -15.40 1.21
N VAL A 74 -3.72 -14.40 1.41
CA VAL A 74 -3.39 -13.39 0.39
C VAL A 74 -2.73 -14.04 -0.83
N GLN A 75 -1.75 -14.92 -0.63
CA GLN A 75 -1.08 -15.63 -1.74
C GLN A 75 -2.05 -16.51 -2.53
N ASN A 76 -2.95 -17.23 -1.85
CA ASN A 76 -3.98 -18.03 -2.52
C ASN A 76 -4.91 -17.18 -3.40
N LEU A 77 -5.25 -15.97 -2.96
CA LEU A 77 -6.10 -15.05 -3.73
C LEU A 77 -5.37 -14.48 -4.96
N LEU A 78 -4.06 -14.23 -4.83
CA LEU A 78 -3.23 -13.81 -5.96
C LEU A 78 -3.00 -14.92 -6.98
N ASP A 79 -3.06 -16.19 -6.54
CA ASP A 79 -2.74 -17.38 -7.32
C ASP A 79 -1.32 -17.29 -7.90
N THR A 80 -1.18 -17.20 -9.22
CA THR A 80 0.11 -17.13 -9.92
C THR A 80 0.62 -15.69 -10.09
N MET A 81 -0.16 -14.69 -9.67
CA MET A 81 0.22 -13.28 -9.81
C MET A 81 1.38 -12.93 -8.86
N SER A 82 2.47 -12.41 -9.42
CA SER A 82 3.60 -11.94 -8.61
C SER A 82 3.23 -10.73 -7.76
N LEU A 83 3.87 -10.56 -6.59
CA LEU A 83 3.67 -9.37 -5.75
C LEU A 83 3.98 -8.07 -6.49
N ASN A 84 4.98 -8.07 -7.39
CA ASN A 84 5.31 -6.90 -8.20
C ASN A 84 4.16 -6.54 -9.16
N THR A 85 3.58 -7.53 -9.84
CA THR A 85 2.42 -7.32 -10.71
C THR A 85 1.21 -6.86 -9.89
N ALA A 86 0.98 -7.47 -8.73
CA ALA A 86 -0.14 -7.14 -7.85
C ALA A 86 -0.05 -5.70 -7.32
N ALA A 87 1.13 -5.29 -6.85
CA ALA A 87 1.39 -3.95 -6.32
C ALA A 87 1.18 -2.86 -7.38
N ASN A 88 1.49 -3.17 -8.64
CA ASN A 88 1.44 -2.24 -9.76
C ASN A 88 0.17 -2.34 -10.60
N TRP A 89 -0.79 -3.19 -10.22
CA TRP A 89 -1.92 -3.54 -11.07
C TRP A 89 -2.75 -2.33 -11.51
N MET A 90 -3.06 -1.39 -10.60
CA MET A 90 -3.86 -0.20 -10.96
C MET A 90 -3.16 0.66 -12.02
N ASP A 91 -1.86 0.90 -11.88
CA ASP A 91 -1.08 1.67 -12.85
C ASP A 91 -0.87 0.93 -14.19
N ILE A 92 -0.81 -0.41 -14.17
CA ILE A 92 -0.84 -1.23 -15.39
C ILE A 92 -2.19 -1.04 -16.09
N MET A 93 -3.29 -1.16 -15.35
CA MET A 93 -4.66 -1.02 -15.90
C MET A 93 -4.96 0.39 -16.39
N ARG A 94 -4.31 1.43 -15.85
CA ARG A 94 -4.47 2.82 -16.29
C ARG A 94 -4.12 3.07 -17.76
N SER A 95 -3.42 2.14 -18.41
CA SER A 95 -3.18 2.19 -19.86
C SER A 95 -4.36 1.68 -20.69
N ASN A 96 -5.36 1.06 -20.07
CA ASN A 96 -6.63 0.66 -20.67
C ASN A 96 -7.73 1.67 -20.29
N SER A 97 -8.38 2.26 -21.28
CA SER A 97 -9.45 3.25 -21.10
C SER A 97 -10.66 2.72 -20.34
N ASP A 98 -10.89 1.41 -20.34
CA ASP A 98 -11.98 0.79 -19.58
C ASP A 98 -11.84 1.02 -18.07
N TYR A 99 -10.63 1.35 -17.61
CA TYR A 99 -10.27 1.58 -16.22
C TYR A 99 -10.07 3.05 -15.88
N ASP A 100 -10.43 3.98 -16.77
CA ASP A 100 -10.26 5.42 -16.56
C ASP A 100 -11.01 5.95 -15.34
N TYR A 101 -12.07 5.26 -14.91
CA TYR A 101 -12.82 5.57 -13.69
C TYR A 101 -11.95 5.48 -12.42
N MET A 102 -10.83 4.74 -12.45
CA MET A 102 -9.93 4.61 -11.31
C MET A 102 -8.94 5.79 -11.17
N LYS A 103 -8.78 6.62 -12.20
CA LYS A 103 -7.78 7.71 -12.21
C LYS A 103 -7.87 8.64 -11.00
N PRO A 104 -9.06 9.09 -10.55
CA PRO A 104 -9.16 9.98 -9.38
C PRO A 104 -8.78 9.29 -8.06
N TRP A 105 -8.78 7.96 -8.01
CA TRP A 105 -8.50 7.20 -6.78
C TRP A 105 -7.04 7.25 -6.35
N HIS A 106 -6.13 7.68 -7.22
CA HIS A 106 -4.71 7.67 -6.93
C HIS A 106 -4.26 8.85 -6.06
N TYR A 107 -5.03 9.93 -5.95
CA TYR A 107 -4.55 11.13 -5.27
C TYR A 107 -5.68 11.91 -4.58
N ILE A 108 -5.27 12.93 -3.84
CA ILE A 108 -6.13 14.01 -3.36
C ILE A 108 -5.31 15.30 -3.27
N ASP A 109 -5.65 16.29 -4.10
CA ASP A 109 -4.98 17.58 -4.09
C ASP A 109 -5.91 18.67 -3.56
N PHE A 110 -5.34 19.60 -2.80
CA PHE A 110 -6.04 20.77 -2.28
C PHE A 110 -5.06 21.90 -1.93
N PRO A 111 -5.52 23.16 -1.81
CA PRO A 111 -4.63 24.29 -1.58
C PRO A 111 -3.84 24.22 -0.27
N ALA A 112 -2.69 24.90 -0.23
CA ALA A 112 -1.80 24.91 0.95
C ALA A 112 -2.43 25.55 2.20
N ASP A 113 -3.34 26.51 2.02
CA ASP A 113 -4.03 27.23 3.09
C ASP A 113 -5.33 26.52 3.54
N LYS A 114 -5.65 25.35 2.98
CA LYS A 114 -6.85 24.58 3.29
C LYS A 114 -6.54 23.32 4.08
N GLU A 115 -7.42 23.03 5.02
CA GLU A 115 -7.49 21.76 5.69
C GLU A 115 -8.31 20.76 4.87
N TYR A 116 -7.95 19.48 4.97
CA TYR A 116 -8.77 18.42 4.39
C TYR A 116 -10.16 18.40 5.02
N ALA A 117 -11.17 18.51 4.16
CA ALA A 117 -12.56 18.29 4.48
C ALA A 117 -13.02 16.99 3.81
N PRO A 118 -13.57 16.01 4.57
CA PRO A 118 -14.20 14.85 3.96
C PRO A 118 -15.29 15.27 2.97
N SER A 119 -15.25 14.71 1.76
CA SER A 119 -16.27 14.91 0.72
C SER A 119 -16.74 13.56 0.18
N LEU A 120 -17.72 13.57 -0.72
CA LEU A 120 -18.15 12.38 -1.46
C LEU A 120 -17.38 12.20 -2.78
N ASP A 121 -16.38 13.04 -3.04
CA ASP A 121 -15.63 13.00 -4.29
C ASP A 121 -14.79 11.72 -4.37
N GLU A 122 -14.57 11.25 -5.60
CA GLU A 122 -13.66 10.14 -5.86
C GLU A 122 -12.23 10.59 -5.60
N ASN A 123 -11.62 10.03 -4.56
CA ASN A 123 -10.25 10.31 -4.16
C ASN A 123 -9.67 9.12 -3.39
N ILE A 124 -8.35 9.14 -3.21
CA ILE A 124 -7.63 8.05 -2.54
C ILE A 124 -8.12 7.74 -1.12
N VAL A 125 -8.44 8.75 -0.33
CA VAL A 125 -8.88 8.58 1.06
C VAL A 125 -10.22 7.84 1.10
N ASN A 126 -11.17 8.30 0.30
CA ASN A 126 -12.50 7.70 0.20
C ASN A 126 -12.43 6.29 -0.37
N ARG A 127 -11.66 6.08 -1.44
CA ARG A 127 -11.51 4.78 -2.07
C ARG A 127 -10.86 3.75 -1.15
N LEU A 128 -9.85 4.12 -0.36
CA LEU A 128 -9.27 3.23 0.65
C LEU A 128 -10.27 2.81 1.73
N VAL A 129 -11.11 3.75 2.20
CA VAL A 129 -12.17 3.43 3.18
C VAL A 129 -13.20 2.48 2.59
N LEU A 130 -13.63 2.73 1.34
CA LEU A 130 -14.59 1.88 0.62
C LEU A 130 -14.02 0.47 0.39
N THR A 131 -12.83 0.36 -0.20
CA THR A 131 -12.15 -0.92 -0.45
C THR A 131 -11.96 -1.72 0.84
N PHE A 132 -11.57 -1.06 1.93
CA PHE A 132 -11.43 -1.74 3.22
C PHE A 132 -12.78 -2.29 3.72
N ASN A 133 -13.86 -1.52 3.59
CA ASN A 133 -15.19 -1.94 4.00
C ASN A 133 -15.75 -3.09 3.12
N GLU A 134 -15.49 -3.07 1.82
CA GLU A 134 -15.84 -4.18 0.91
C GLU A 134 -15.09 -5.45 1.32
N LEU A 135 -13.78 -5.38 1.53
CA LEU A 135 -12.98 -6.52 1.96
C LEU A 135 -13.37 -7.06 3.36
N ARG A 136 -13.87 -6.21 4.26
CA ARG A 136 -14.46 -6.66 5.53
C ARG A 136 -15.67 -7.57 5.31
N HIS A 137 -16.45 -7.30 4.26
CA HIS A 137 -17.64 -8.06 3.90
C HIS A 137 -17.39 -9.00 2.72
N LYS A 138 -16.13 -9.32 2.39
CA LYS A 138 -15.72 -10.16 1.24
C LYS A 138 -16.49 -11.46 1.04
N ARG A 139 -17.12 -12.01 2.09
CA ARG A 139 -18.00 -13.20 2.01
C ARG A 139 -19.24 -12.97 1.15
N THR A 140 -19.66 -11.72 0.95
CA THR A 140 -20.79 -11.35 0.10
C THR A 140 -20.37 -11.00 -1.33
N LEU A 141 -19.07 -11.06 -1.64
CA LEU A 141 -18.51 -10.62 -2.91
C LEU A 141 -18.03 -11.81 -3.75
N PRO A 142 -18.08 -11.73 -5.09
CA PRO A 142 -17.42 -12.68 -5.98
C PRO A 142 -15.90 -12.71 -5.74
N GLY A 143 -15.27 -13.88 -5.91
CA GLY A 143 -13.82 -14.04 -5.70
C GLY A 143 -12.96 -13.07 -6.52
N GLU A 144 -13.34 -12.79 -7.77
CA GLU A 144 -12.67 -11.81 -8.64
C GLU A 144 -12.76 -10.38 -8.10
N GLN A 145 -13.89 -10.01 -7.47
CA GLN A 145 -14.01 -8.71 -6.82
C GLN A 145 -13.13 -8.63 -5.59
N VAL A 146 -13.10 -9.68 -4.75
CA VAL A 146 -12.19 -9.73 -3.59
C VAL A 146 -10.73 -9.60 -4.02
N LYS A 147 -10.35 -10.25 -5.13
CA LYS A 147 -9.02 -10.12 -5.73
C LYS A 147 -8.76 -8.70 -6.20
N THR A 148 -9.68 -8.10 -6.95
CA THR A 148 -9.57 -6.72 -7.44
C THR A 148 -9.42 -5.72 -6.28
N ASP A 149 -10.22 -5.86 -5.24
CA ASP A 149 -10.17 -5.01 -4.05
C ASP A 149 -8.84 -5.16 -3.29
N LEU A 150 -8.27 -6.37 -3.24
CA LEU A 150 -6.93 -6.60 -2.70
C LEU A 150 -5.86 -5.84 -3.52
N LEU A 151 -5.95 -5.86 -4.84
CA LEU A 151 -5.01 -5.17 -5.73
C LEU A 151 -5.13 -3.64 -5.59
N ILE A 152 -6.35 -3.12 -5.45
CA ILE A 152 -6.61 -1.70 -5.15
C ILE A 152 -6.00 -1.33 -3.80
N LEU A 153 -6.21 -2.16 -2.77
CA LEU A 153 -5.66 -1.93 -1.44
C LEU A 153 -4.12 -1.91 -1.45
N PHE A 154 -3.48 -2.82 -2.18
CA PHE A 154 -2.02 -2.85 -2.32
C PHE A 154 -1.48 -1.55 -2.93
N HIS A 155 -2.08 -1.09 -4.00
CA HIS A 155 -1.61 0.07 -4.75
C HIS A 155 -1.85 1.36 -3.96
N LEU A 156 -3.10 1.62 -3.55
CA LEU A 156 -3.47 2.88 -2.90
C LEU A 156 -2.78 3.08 -1.54
N MET A 157 -2.39 2.00 -0.86
CA MET A 157 -1.57 2.14 0.35
C MET A 157 -0.18 2.72 0.07
N GLY A 158 0.39 2.43 -1.10
CA GLY A 158 1.58 3.13 -1.58
C GLY A 158 1.28 4.61 -1.82
N ASP A 159 0.32 4.90 -2.69
CA ASP A 159 -0.02 6.26 -3.13
C ASP A 159 -0.29 7.20 -1.94
N LEU A 160 -1.06 6.76 -0.94
CA LEU A 160 -1.40 7.59 0.22
C LEU A 160 -0.18 8.04 1.02
N HIS A 161 0.94 7.34 0.88
CA HIS A 161 2.20 7.61 1.55
C HIS A 161 3.22 8.31 0.64
N GLN A 162 2.89 8.56 -0.62
CA GLN A 162 3.64 9.44 -1.50
C GLN A 162 3.21 10.90 -1.20
N PRO A 163 4.08 11.77 -0.67
CA PRO A 163 3.72 13.15 -0.31
C PRO A 163 2.93 13.92 -1.38
N LEU A 164 3.33 13.81 -2.64
CA LEU A 164 2.76 14.52 -3.78
C LEU A 164 1.47 13.91 -4.34
N HIS A 165 1.05 12.73 -3.84
CA HIS A 165 -0.32 12.21 -4.05
C HIS A 165 -1.33 12.85 -3.11
N THR A 166 -0.84 13.64 -2.17
CA THR A 166 -1.61 14.42 -1.21
C THR A 166 -1.23 15.90 -1.36
N GLY A 167 -1.06 16.35 -2.61
CA GLY A 167 -0.30 17.53 -3.01
C GLY A 167 -1.12 18.81 -3.18
N TYR A 168 -0.51 19.83 -3.79
CA TYR A 168 -1.21 21.09 -4.09
C TYR A 168 -1.97 20.98 -5.42
N ASP A 169 -3.15 21.56 -5.49
CA ASP A 169 -4.04 21.48 -6.65
C ASP A 169 -3.61 22.40 -7.80
N ASP A 170 -2.99 23.54 -7.48
CA ASP A 170 -2.47 24.50 -8.45
C ASP A 170 -1.39 23.90 -9.37
N ASP A 171 -0.58 22.97 -8.85
CA ASP A 171 0.49 22.30 -9.56
C ASP A 171 0.27 20.81 -9.85
N LEU A 172 -0.93 20.29 -9.55
CA LEU A 172 -1.32 18.89 -9.73
C LEU A 172 -0.37 17.93 -8.98
N GLY A 173 -0.13 18.20 -7.71
CA GLY A 173 0.78 17.43 -6.88
C GLY A 173 2.21 17.49 -7.40
N GLY A 174 2.70 18.65 -7.80
CA GLY A 174 4.06 18.84 -8.30
C GLY A 174 4.29 18.38 -9.74
N ASN A 175 3.26 17.94 -10.47
CA ASN A 175 3.39 17.58 -11.89
C ASN A 175 3.75 18.77 -12.78
N LYS A 176 3.36 19.99 -12.37
CA LYS A 176 3.74 21.25 -13.05
C LYS A 176 5.05 21.87 -12.56
N VAL A 177 5.70 21.27 -11.56
CA VAL A 177 6.96 21.78 -11.00
C VAL A 177 8.13 21.09 -11.68
N ALA A 178 8.93 21.83 -12.45
CA ALA A 178 10.12 21.29 -13.07
C ALA A 178 11.23 21.05 -12.04
N VAL A 179 11.98 19.96 -12.21
CA VAL A 179 13.20 19.69 -11.46
C VAL A 179 14.31 19.15 -12.37
N GLN A 180 15.55 19.48 -12.02
CA GLN A 180 16.75 18.97 -12.65
C GLN A 180 17.72 18.47 -11.59
N TYR A 181 18.21 17.25 -11.76
CA TYR A 181 19.33 16.69 -10.99
C TYR A 181 20.38 16.19 -11.98
N ASP A 182 21.60 16.72 -11.88
CA ASP A 182 22.65 16.49 -12.88
C ASP A 182 22.13 16.76 -14.31
N THR A 183 22.12 15.75 -15.18
CA THR A 183 21.65 15.83 -16.57
C THR A 183 20.17 15.45 -16.72
N LEU A 184 19.55 14.87 -15.69
CA LEU A 184 18.14 14.49 -15.70
C LEU A 184 17.24 15.71 -15.51
N LYS A 185 16.33 15.93 -16.46
CA LYS A 185 15.24 16.94 -16.38
C LYS A 185 13.88 16.26 -16.35
N THR A 186 13.11 16.51 -15.30
CA THR A 186 11.78 15.91 -15.09
C THR A 186 10.84 16.87 -14.34
N ASN A 187 9.68 16.37 -13.89
CA ASN A 187 8.82 17.09 -12.94
C ASN A 187 8.98 16.54 -11.51
N LEU A 188 8.60 17.32 -10.52
CA LEU A 188 8.79 17.02 -9.11
C LEU A 188 8.07 15.72 -8.69
N HIS A 189 6.86 15.51 -9.20
CA HIS A 189 6.06 14.32 -8.92
C HIS A 189 6.80 13.03 -9.31
N HIS A 190 7.14 12.90 -10.60
CA HIS A 190 7.91 11.78 -11.13
C HIS A 190 9.27 11.62 -10.44
N PHE A 191 9.91 12.74 -10.09
CA PHE A 191 11.20 12.69 -9.41
C PHE A 191 11.10 11.98 -8.05
N TRP A 192 10.03 12.25 -7.30
CA TRP A 192 9.73 11.58 -6.03
C TRP A 192 9.23 10.15 -6.22
N ASP A 193 8.38 9.90 -7.20
CA ASP A 193 7.86 8.55 -7.48
C ASP A 193 8.95 7.55 -7.82
N GLU A 194 9.88 7.92 -8.70
CA GLU A 194 10.76 6.96 -9.36
C GLU A 194 12.24 7.34 -9.26
N ASP A 195 12.58 8.59 -9.61
CA ASP A 195 13.97 8.95 -9.84
C ASP A 195 14.81 8.92 -8.56
N ILE A 196 14.31 9.46 -7.44
CA ILE A 196 15.06 9.45 -6.17
C ILE A 196 15.26 8.00 -5.69
N ILE A 197 14.23 7.15 -5.78
CA ILE A 197 14.33 5.72 -5.44
C ILE A 197 15.46 5.07 -6.24
N ARG A 198 15.49 5.31 -7.56
CA ARG A 198 16.50 4.78 -8.47
C ARG A 198 17.91 5.33 -8.19
N TYR A 199 18.07 6.65 -8.10
CA TYR A 199 19.37 7.28 -7.85
C TYR A 199 19.96 6.89 -6.51
N ARG A 200 19.11 6.76 -5.48
CA ARG A 200 19.53 6.40 -4.13
C ARG A 200 19.50 4.90 -3.85
N LYS A 201 19.11 4.10 -4.85
CA LYS A 201 19.00 2.64 -4.82
C LYS A 201 18.24 2.20 -3.56
N ILE A 202 17.09 2.83 -3.31
CA ILE A 202 16.28 2.51 -2.14
C ILE A 202 15.67 1.13 -2.34
N THR A 203 15.89 0.23 -1.38
CA THR A 203 15.41 -1.15 -1.43
C THR A 203 14.57 -1.52 -0.20
N PHE A 204 13.94 -2.69 -0.27
CA PHE A 204 13.34 -3.36 0.87
C PHE A 204 14.32 -3.47 2.07
N VAL A 205 15.59 -3.80 1.80
CA VAL A 205 16.61 -3.97 2.85
C VAL A 205 16.86 -2.66 3.60
N ASP A 206 16.90 -1.53 2.88
CA ASP A 206 17.08 -0.23 3.51
C ASP A 206 15.89 0.13 4.44
N CYS A 207 14.67 -0.17 4.01
CA CYS A 207 13.47 0.07 4.81
C CYS A 207 13.43 -0.84 6.06
N MET A 208 13.87 -2.09 5.93
CA MET A 208 14.01 -3.01 7.08
C MET A 208 15.12 -2.60 8.05
N ALA A 209 16.23 -2.04 7.55
CA ALA A 209 17.28 -1.49 8.40
C ALA A 209 16.75 -0.30 9.24
N LEU A 210 15.92 0.56 8.62
CA LEU A 210 15.22 1.64 9.31
C LEU A 210 14.30 1.11 10.42
N TYR A 211 13.49 0.09 10.12
CA TYR A 211 12.60 -0.56 11.09
C TYR A 211 13.36 -1.09 12.32
N ASN A 212 14.48 -1.78 12.09
CA ASN A 212 15.30 -2.34 13.17
C ASN A 212 15.94 -1.24 14.04
N THR A 213 16.29 -0.09 13.45
CA THR A 213 16.87 1.05 14.17
C THR A 213 15.88 1.68 15.16
N TYR A 214 14.57 1.69 14.85
CA TYR A 214 13.53 2.21 15.74
C TYR A 214 13.02 1.18 16.77
N GLY A 215 13.73 0.05 16.95
CA GLY A 215 13.45 -0.94 18.00
C GLY A 215 12.21 -1.80 17.76
N GLY A 216 11.72 -1.91 16.52
CA GLY A 216 10.65 -2.82 16.09
C GLY A 216 9.29 -2.72 16.80
N LYS A 217 9.15 -1.85 17.82
CA LYS A 217 7.99 -1.83 18.74
C LYS A 217 7.51 -0.43 19.13
N LYS A 218 7.90 0.63 18.42
CA LYS A 218 7.26 1.95 18.56
C LYS A 218 6.92 2.54 17.20
N ILE A 219 5.88 1.99 16.59
CA ILE A 219 5.02 2.79 15.71
C ILE A 219 3.71 2.95 16.46
N ASP A 220 3.68 3.91 17.38
CA ASP A 220 2.53 4.28 18.23
C ASP A 220 1.35 4.86 17.42
N SER A 221 1.16 4.45 16.15
CA SER A 221 0.22 5.07 15.20
C SER A 221 -0.46 4.10 14.22
N ILE A 222 -0.43 2.78 14.45
CA ILE A 222 -1.13 1.78 13.60
C ILE A 222 -2.43 1.28 14.26
N ASP A 223 -2.78 1.78 15.44
CA ASP A 223 -4.10 1.48 16.01
C ASP A 223 -5.19 2.22 15.23
N GLY A 224 -6.01 1.43 14.53
CA GLY A 224 -7.14 1.89 13.75
C GLY A 224 -6.82 2.20 12.29
N ILE A 225 -7.86 2.14 11.46
CA ILE A 225 -7.77 2.43 10.02
C ILE A 225 -8.31 3.84 9.81
N HIS A 226 -7.38 4.76 9.57
CA HIS A 226 -7.66 6.19 9.50
C HIS A 226 -7.02 6.84 8.26
N PRO A 227 -7.45 6.50 7.02
CA PRO A 227 -6.83 7.03 5.80
C PRO A 227 -6.74 8.56 5.76
N GLY A 228 -7.74 9.28 6.28
CA GLY A 228 -7.68 10.74 6.37
C GLY A 228 -6.60 11.28 7.32
N LYS A 229 -6.30 10.57 8.42
CA LYS A 229 -5.19 10.91 9.33
C LYS A 229 -3.85 10.62 8.65
N TRP A 230 -3.72 9.46 8.03
CA TRP A 230 -2.51 9.03 7.34
C TRP A 230 -2.16 9.98 6.19
N MET A 231 -3.16 10.40 5.41
CA MET A 231 -3.03 11.43 4.39
C MET A 231 -2.47 12.74 4.98
N LYS A 232 -3.03 13.24 6.09
CA LYS A 232 -2.54 14.47 6.74
C LYS A 232 -1.07 14.35 7.19
N GLU A 233 -0.70 13.20 7.72
CA GLU A 233 0.69 12.92 8.11
C GLU A 233 1.63 12.89 6.90
N THR A 234 1.22 12.26 5.80
CA THR A 234 1.96 12.26 4.52
C THR A 234 2.11 13.67 3.96
N ARG A 235 1.02 14.44 3.92
CA ARG A 235 1.01 15.83 3.44
C ARG A 235 1.90 16.75 4.28
N SER A 236 2.11 16.47 5.56
CA SER A 236 3.01 17.27 6.42
C SER A 236 4.46 17.34 5.91
N PHE A 237 4.86 16.43 5.02
CA PHE A 237 6.18 16.44 4.39
C PHE A 237 6.31 17.42 3.22
N LEU A 238 5.22 18.00 2.69
CA LEU A 238 5.27 18.86 1.49
C LEU A 238 6.27 20.02 1.63
N GLY A 239 6.38 20.65 2.80
CA GLY A 239 7.37 21.72 3.02
C GLY A 239 8.85 21.31 2.87
N LYS A 240 9.15 20.00 2.92
CA LYS A 240 10.48 19.43 2.62
C LYS A 240 10.58 18.84 1.22
N VAL A 241 9.43 18.53 0.60
CA VAL A 241 9.33 17.95 -0.74
C VAL A 241 9.56 18.99 -1.82
N TYR A 242 9.07 20.21 -1.63
CA TYR A 242 9.23 21.27 -2.62
C TYR A 242 10.65 21.88 -2.57
N PRO A 243 11.37 21.97 -3.71
CA PRO A 243 12.67 22.63 -3.77
C PRO A 243 12.59 24.09 -3.32
N LYS A 244 13.51 24.51 -2.44
CA LYS A 244 13.50 25.87 -1.86
C LYS A 244 13.98 26.95 -2.82
N GLN A 245 14.80 26.61 -3.81
CA GLN A 245 15.44 27.56 -4.71
C GLN A 245 15.56 26.98 -6.12
N GLY A 246 14.93 27.62 -7.10
CA GLY A 246 14.99 27.22 -8.49
C GLY A 246 14.49 25.79 -8.74
N PHE A 247 14.86 25.24 -9.90
CA PHE A 247 14.51 23.88 -10.31
C PHE A 247 15.70 22.90 -10.23
N ILE A 248 16.92 23.36 -9.96
CA ILE A 248 18.09 22.49 -9.86
C ILE A 248 18.23 22.02 -8.41
N VAL A 249 18.17 20.70 -8.21
CA VAL A 249 18.36 20.06 -6.90
C VAL A 249 19.73 19.39 -6.83
N ASP A 250 20.26 19.26 -5.61
CA ASP A 250 21.59 18.73 -5.33
C ASP A 250 21.54 17.41 -4.54
N ASP A 251 22.72 16.82 -4.28
CA ASP A 251 22.82 15.59 -3.51
C ASP A 251 22.26 15.72 -2.08
N LYS A 252 22.31 16.93 -1.50
CA LYS A 252 21.74 17.19 -0.18
C LYS A 252 20.23 17.02 -0.22
N TYR A 253 19.55 17.62 -1.20
CA TYR A 253 18.11 17.43 -1.39
C TYR A 253 17.77 15.94 -1.56
N LEU A 254 18.47 15.20 -2.42
CA LEU A 254 18.18 13.77 -2.61
C LEU A 254 18.43 12.93 -1.33
N ASN A 255 19.41 13.29 -0.51
CA ASN A 255 19.67 12.59 0.76
C ASN A 255 18.60 12.88 1.81
N GLU A 256 18.13 14.13 1.90
CA GLU A 256 17.02 14.50 2.78
C GLU A 256 15.71 13.83 2.32
N SER A 257 15.45 13.80 1.01
CA SER A 257 14.28 13.13 0.42
C SER A 257 14.34 11.61 0.61
N LYS A 258 15.51 10.98 0.47
CA LYS A 258 15.71 9.54 0.72
C LYS A 258 15.17 9.12 2.09
N ILE A 259 15.47 9.91 3.14
CA ILE A 259 15.03 9.62 4.51
C ILE A 259 13.50 9.63 4.60
N ILE A 260 12.85 10.59 3.94
CA ILE A 260 11.38 10.69 3.91
C ILE A 260 10.79 9.51 3.14
N ILE A 261 11.31 9.20 1.96
CA ILE A 261 10.83 8.10 1.11
C ILE A 261 10.93 6.77 1.86
N GLN A 262 12.09 6.44 2.44
CA GLN A 262 12.28 5.20 3.20
C GLN A 262 11.29 5.09 4.37
N LYS A 263 11.06 6.20 5.08
CA LYS A 263 10.10 6.25 6.17
C LYS A 263 8.66 6.02 5.67
N GLN A 264 8.29 6.66 4.56
CA GLN A 264 6.93 6.53 4.00
C GLN A 264 6.67 5.13 3.45
N LEU A 265 7.62 4.54 2.71
CA LEU A 265 7.53 3.15 2.24
C LEU A 265 7.38 2.17 3.41
N LEU A 266 8.15 2.36 4.48
CA LEU A 266 8.06 1.54 5.70
C LEU A 266 6.69 1.66 6.38
N ILE A 267 6.21 2.89 6.59
CA ILE A 267 4.92 3.13 7.26
C ILE A 267 3.76 2.61 6.41
N ALA A 268 3.81 2.79 5.09
CA ALA A 268 2.83 2.25 4.15
C ALA A 268 2.75 0.72 4.25
N GLY A 269 3.90 0.04 4.24
CA GLY A 269 3.97 -1.42 4.36
C GLY A 269 3.44 -1.93 5.70
N LEU A 270 3.74 -1.24 6.81
CA LEU A 270 3.26 -1.63 8.13
C LEU A 270 1.75 -1.41 8.31
N ARG A 271 1.21 -0.31 7.78
CA ARG A 271 -0.24 -0.07 7.76
C ARG A 271 -0.97 -1.06 6.87
N LEU A 272 -0.42 -1.37 5.70
CA LEU A 272 -0.96 -2.39 4.81
C LEU A 272 -0.95 -3.76 5.49
N ALA A 273 0.14 -4.15 6.16
CA ALA A 273 0.20 -5.41 6.92
C ALA A 273 -0.90 -5.50 7.98
N ASP A 274 -1.13 -4.42 8.73
CA ASP A 274 -2.17 -4.36 9.75
C ASP A 274 -3.58 -4.49 9.14
N MET A 275 -3.86 -3.78 8.03
CA MET A 275 -5.12 -3.93 7.29
C MET A 275 -5.32 -5.37 6.81
N LEU A 276 -4.29 -5.99 6.22
CA LEU A 276 -4.35 -7.38 5.76
C LEU A 276 -4.58 -8.36 6.92
N ASN A 277 -3.92 -8.15 8.06
CA ASN A 277 -4.10 -8.97 9.26
C ASN A 277 -5.53 -8.89 9.82
N LYS A 278 -6.21 -7.76 9.64
CA LYS A 278 -7.62 -7.58 10.00
C LYS A 278 -8.57 -8.20 8.98
N LEU A 279 -8.19 -8.20 7.70
CA LEU A 279 -9.06 -8.61 6.60
C LEU A 279 -8.97 -10.09 6.25
N PHE A 280 -7.80 -10.70 6.31
CA PHE A 280 -7.55 -12.04 5.76
C PHE A 280 -7.05 -13.05 6.81
N VAL A 281 -7.29 -12.78 8.10
CA VAL A 281 -7.07 -13.78 9.15
C VAL A 281 -7.96 -15.00 8.90
N SER A 282 -7.41 -16.20 9.10
CA SER A 282 -8.22 -17.42 9.05
C SER A 282 -9.15 -17.43 10.25
N GLU A 283 -10.46 -17.45 9.98
CA GLU A 283 -11.43 -17.65 11.06
C GLU A 283 -11.17 -19.01 11.71
N SER A 284 -11.34 -19.10 13.03
CA SER A 284 -11.27 -20.42 13.66
C SER A 284 -12.38 -21.31 13.10
N PRO A 285 -12.13 -22.62 12.93
CA PRO A 285 -13.15 -23.53 12.44
C PRO A 285 -14.37 -23.50 13.37
N THR A 286 -15.57 -23.62 12.80
CA THR A 286 -16.78 -23.87 13.59
C THR A 286 -16.68 -25.28 14.15
N LEU A 287 -16.53 -25.39 15.46
CA LEU A 287 -16.45 -26.66 16.16
C LEU A 287 -17.68 -26.82 17.06
N ASN A 288 -18.13 -28.07 17.26
CA ASN A 288 -19.13 -28.38 18.28
C ASN A 288 -18.48 -28.25 19.66
N MET A 289 -18.80 -27.18 20.39
CA MET A 289 -18.17 -26.88 21.68
C MET A 289 -18.47 -27.93 22.74
N LYS A 290 -19.59 -28.64 22.64
CA LYS A 290 -19.90 -29.77 23.54
C LYS A 290 -18.90 -30.91 23.36
N ASP A 291 -18.54 -31.24 22.12
CA ASP A 291 -17.58 -32.30 21.81
C ASP A 291 -16.15 -31.90 22.18
N VAL A 292 -15.82 -30.61 22.07
CA VAL A 292 -14.54 -30.06 22.55
C VAL A 292 -14.47 -30.13 24.08
N ALA A 293 -15.53 -29.68 24.76
CA ALA A 293 -15.62 -29.67 26.22
C ALA A 293 -15.52 -31.09 26.80
N ALA A 294 -16.13 -32.09 26.16
CA ALA A 294 -16.09 -33.49 26.59
C ALA A 294 -14.67 -34.09 26.70
N ARG A 295 -13.64 -33.44 26.14
CA ARG A 295 -12.24 -33.83 26.26
C ARG A 295 -11.60 -33.46 27.60
N TYR A 296 -12.26 -32.62 28.39
CA TYR A 296 -11.76 -32.12 29.66
C TYR A 296 -12.58 -32.68 30.83
N GLU A 297 -11.90 -32.96 31.94
CA GLU A 297 -12.56 -33.27 33.20
C GLU A 297 -13.40 -32.06 33.67
N ASN A 298 -14.68 -32.31 33.99
CA ASN A 298 -15.68 -31.28 34.26
C ASN A 298 -15.78 -30.23 33.13
N GLY A 299 -15.62 -30.68 31.88
CA GLY A 299 -15.75 -29.84 30.70
C GLY A 299 -17.22 -29.52 30.39
N VAL A 300 -17.51 -28.25 30.13
CA VAL A 300 -18.86 -27.77 29.78
C VAL A 300 -18.82 -26.85 28.57
N ASP A 301 -19.88 -26.86 27.76
CA ASP A 301 -20.12 -25.79 26.80
C ASP A 301 -20.37 -24.50 27.60
N ALA A 302 -19.76 -23.38 27.21
CA ALA A 302 -19.89 -22.13 27.94
C ALA A 302 -21.36 -21.66 28.10
N LYS A 303 -22.26 -22.03 27.17
CA LYS A 303 -23.69 -21.75 27.31
C LYS A 303 -24.34 -22.42 28.53
N ASP A 304 -23.76 -23.53 28.98
CA ASP A 304 -24.25 -24.31 30.12
C ASP A 304 -23.55 -23.93 31.42
N ALA A 305 -22.55 -23.03 31.39
CA ALA A 305 -21.72 -22.66 32.55
C ALA A 305 -22.54 -22.13 33.73
N VAL A 306 -23.66 -21.45 33.48
CA VAL A 306 -24.58 -20.94 34.51
C VAL A 306 -25.11 -22.03 35.45
N GLN A 307 -25.19 -23.28 34.99
CA GLN A 307 -25.63 -24.42 35.80
C GLN A 307 -24.55 -24.89 36.81
N TYR A 308 -23.35 -24.31 36.75
CA TYR A 308 -22.17 -24.71 37.50
C TYR A 308 -21.64 -23.59 38.40
N ILE A 309 -22.46 -22.59 38.75
CA ILE A 309 -22.09 -21.55 39.72
C ILE A 309 -21.56 -22.18 41.02
N GLY A 310 -20.42 -21.67 41.50
CA GLY A 310 -19.71 -22.17 42.68
C GLY A 310 -18.93 -23.47 42.45
N LYS A 311 -18.87 -23.98 41.20
CA LYS A 311 -18.11 -25.18 40.85
C LYS A 311 -16.94 -24.84 39.94
N LYS A 312 -15.89 -25.64 40.05
CA LYS A 312 -14.71 -25.58 39.18
C LYS A 312 -14.95 -26.42 37.91
N VAL A 313 -14.97 -25.78 36.76
CA VAL A 313 -15.22 -26.41 35.44
C VAL A 313 -14.19 -25.97 34.42
N THR A 314 -14.16 -26.66 33.28
CA THR A 314 -13.49 -26.18 32.06
C THR A 314 -14.55 -25.78 31.06
N ALA A 315 -14.82 -24.48 30.91
CA ALA A 315 -15.82 -23.97 29.98
C ALA A 315 -15.18 -23.70 28.61
N CYS A 316 -15.68 -24.34 27.56
CA CYS A 316 -15.19 -24.19 26.19
C CYS A 316 -16.18 -23.41 25.33
N SER A 317 -15.66 -22.47 24.52
CA SER A 317 -16.46 -21.71 23.56
C SER A 317 -15.64 -20.99 22.50
N ARG A 318 -16.30 -20.39 21.51
CA ARG A 318 -15.68 -19.41 20.61
C ARG A 318 -15.71 -18.01 21.23
N VAL A 319 -14.63 -17.25 21.08
CA VAL A 319 -14.59 -15.81 21.39
C VAL A 319 -15.24 -15.01 20.28
N TYR A 320 -16.21 -14.16 20.65
CA TYR A 320 -16.94 -13.29 19.72
C TYR A 320 -16.60 -11.81 19.85
N GLY A 321 -15.89 -11.42 20.90
CA GLY A 321 -15.40 -10.07 21.04
C GLY A 321 -14.57 -9.87 22.30
N ILE A 322 -13.56 -9.03 22.19
CA ILE A 322 -12.69 -8.63 23.29
C ILE A 322 -12.81 -7.12 23.45
N LYS A 323 -13.03 -6.66 24.68
CA LYS A 323 -13.11 -5.24 25.01
C LYS A 323 -12.15 -4.93 26.15
N SER A 324 -11.11 -4.18 25.86
CA SER A 324 -10.13 -3.71 26.83
C SER A 324 -10.47 -2.28 27.28
N LEU A 325 -10.64 -2.09 28.60
CA LEU A 325 -10.74 -0.80 29.29
C LEU A 325 -9.47 -0.55 30.11
N ASP A 326 -9.31 0.60 30.76
CA ASP A 326 -8.08 0.90 31.53
C ASP A 326 -7.77 -0.18 32.59
N ASN A 327 -8.77 -0.59 33.38
CA ASN A 327 -8.58 -1.49 34.52
C ASN A 327 -8.89 -2.97 34.25
N VAL A 328 -9.58 -3.28 33.14
CA VAL A 328 -10.13 -4.62 32.91
C VAL A 328 -10.32 -4.93 31.42
N THR A 329 -10.07 -6.17 31.03
CA THR A 329 -10.37 -6.70 29.70
C THR A 329 -11.46 -7.76 29.81
N PHE A 330 -12.51 -7.62 28.99
CA PHE A 330 -13.61 -8.57 28.87
C PHE A 330 -13.44 -9.39 27.59
N ILE A 331 -13.55 -10.71 27.70
CA ILE A 331 -13.61 -11.63 26.57
C ILE A 331 -15.00 -12.26 26.57
N ASN A 332 -15.81 -11.89 25.57
CA ASN A 332 -17.16 -12.44 25.38
C ASN A 332 -17.04 -13.74 24.60
N ALA A 333 -17.51 -14.83 25.20
CA ALA A 333 -17.47 -16.17 24.64
C ALA A 333 -18.90 -16.69 24.40
N GLY A 334 -19.10 -17.44 23.32
CA GLY A 334 -20.39 -18.03 22.92
C GLY A 334 -21.29 -17.13 22.07
N ASP A 335 -21.31 -15.82 22.34
CA ASP A 335 -22.01 -14.81 21.54
C ASP A 335 -21.40 -13.42 21.78
N LYS A 336 -21.79 -12.43 20.97
CA LYS A 336 -21.46 -11.02 21.16
C LYS A 336 -22.17 -10.46 22.39
N TYR A 337 -21.52 -9.53 23.09
CA TYR A 337 -22.18 -8.70 24.11
C TYR A 337 -23.42 -7.99 23.52
N PRO A 338 -24.56 -7.93 24.23
CA PRO A 338 -24.78 -8.37 25.62
C PRO A 338 -25.22 -9.83 25.79
N ASN A 339 -25.34 -10.61 24.71
CA ASN A 339 -25.91 -11.96 24.73
C ASN A 339 -24.90 -13.06 25.07
N SER A 340 -23.65 -12.70 25.39
CA SER A 340 -22.58 -13.65 25.67
C SER A 340 -22.92 -14.49 26.91
N PRO A 341 -23.01 -15.83 26.80
CA PRO A 341 -23.27 -16.68 27.96
C PRO A 341 -22.12 -16.75 28.97
N LEU A 342 -20.89 -16.44 28.52
CA LEU A 342 -19.70 -16.44 29.38
C LEU A 342 -18.83 -15.23 29.05
N THR A 343 -18.62 -14.39 30.07
CA THR A 343 -17.63 -13.31 29.99
C THR A 343 -16.43 -13.67 30.85
N ILE A 344 -15.25 -13.79 30.23
CA ILE A 344 -13.98 -13.96 30.94
C ILE A 344 -13.39 -12.58 31.22
N VAL A 345 -12.91 -12.39 32.44
CA VAL A 345 -12.37 -11.11 32.93
C VAL A 345 -10.87 -11.25 33.19
N ILE A 346 -10.07 -10.39 32.57
CA ILE A 346 -8.64 -10.26 32.84
C ILE A 346 -8.37 -8.87 33.41
N PHE A 347 -7.87 -8.80 34.64
CA PHE A 347 -7.55 -7.52 35.27
C PHE A 347 -6.27 -6.93 34.68
N ALA A 348 -6.17 -5.59 34.68
CA ALA A 348 -5.03 -4.87 34.10
C ALA A 348 -3.66 -5.36 34.61
N LYS A 349 -3.55 -5.69 35.91
CA LYS A 349 -2.33 -6.21 36.54
C LYS A 349 -1.84 -7.54 35.94
N ASP A 350 -2.73 -8.32 35.34
CA ASP A 350 -2.47 -9.66 34.82
C ASP A 350 -2.23 -9.67 33.30
N ARG A 351 -2.52 -8.57 32.59
CA ARG A 351 -2.33 -8.45 31.13
C ARG A 351 -0.92 -8.78 30.66
N LYS A 352 0.08 -8.43 31.46
CA LYS A 352 1.51 -8.70 31.17
C LYS A 352 1.83 -10.20 30.99
N ASN A 353 0.96 -11.09 31.48
CA ASN A 353 1.11 -12.53 31.33
C ASN A 353 0.63 -13.05 29.96
N PHE A 354 0.05 -12.18 29.13
CA PHE A 354 -0.52 -12.51 27.83
C PHE A 354 0.26 -11.80 26.73
N LEU A 355 1.26 -12.49 26.16
CA LEU A 355 2.07 -11.98 25.05
C LEU A 355 1.77 -12.75 23.77
N PRO A 356 1.60 -12.09 22.61
CA PRO A 356 1.86 -10.66 22.36
C PRO A 356 0.80 -9.69 22.91
N SER A 357 -0.49 -9.93 22.67
CA SER A 357 -1.63 -9.22 23.27
C SER A 357 -2.83 -10.16 23.42
N ILE A 358 -3.78 -9.84 24.30
CA ILE A 358 -4.99 -10.68 24.55
C ILE A 358 -5.82 -10.79 23.28
N GLU A 359 -5.97 -9.69 22.56
CA GLU A 359 -6.69 -9.59 21.29
C GLU A 359 -6.04 -10.47 20.22
N GLU A 360 -4.71 -10.46 20.10
CA GLU A 360 -4.01 -11.33 19.15
C GLU A 360 -4.11 -12.81 19.50
N LEU A 361 -4.12 -13.14 20.79
CA LEU A 361 -4.16 -14.51 21.26
C LEU A 361 -5.55 -15.14 21.10
N TYR A 362 -6.61 -14.39 21.38
CA TYR A 362 -7.93 -14.98 21.60
C TYR A 362 -9.04 -14.45 20.70
N ASN A 363 -8.84 -13.36 19.94
CA ASN A 363 -9.90 -12.87 19.06
C ASN A 363 -10.24 -13.91 17.99
N ASP A 364 -11.54 -14.19 17.85
CA ASP A 364 -12.06 -15.22 16.95
C ASP A 364 -11.47 -16.64 17.17
N LYS A 365 -10.99 -16.95 18.38
CA LYS A 365 -10.46 -18.28 18.73
C LYS A 365 -11.48 -19.14 19.45
N ASN A 366 -11.40 -20.45 19.22
CA ASN A 366 -12.02 -21.43 20.10
C ASN A 366 -11.12 -21.60 21.32
N ILE A 367 -11.65 -21.35 22.52
CA ILE A 367 -10.91 -21.37 23.79
C ILE A 367 -11.58 -22.32 24.78
N CYS A 368 -10.80 -22.80 25.74
CA CYS A 368 -11.29 -23.51 26.92
C CYS A 368 -10.65 -22.89 28.16
N VAL A 369 -11.48 -22.44 29.10
CA VAL A 369 -11.04 -21.74 30.31
C VAL A 369 -11.41 -22.56 31.53
N LYS A 370 -10.42 -22.83 32.39
CA LYS A 370 -10.60 -23.59 33.63
C LYS A 370 -10.65 -22.64 34.81
N GLY A 371 -11.71 -22.73 35.60
CA GLY A 371 -11.91 -21.84 36.74
C GLY A 371 -13.18 -22.17 37.52
N GLU A 372 -13.39 -21.43 38.61
CA GLU A 372 -14.66 -21.44 39.33
C GLU A 372 -15.65 -20.51 38.61
N VAL A 373 -16.88 -20.98 38.38
CA VAL A 373 -17.93 -20.15 37.78
C VAL A 373 -18.53 -19.28 38.86
N VAL A 374 -18.50 -17.96 38.65
CA VAL A 374 -19.09 -16.96 39.54
C VAL A 374 -20.12 -16.12 38.79
N GLU A 375 -21.14 -15.67 39.49
CA GLU A 375 -22.10 -14.71 38.97
C GLU A 375 -21.47 -13.31 39.00
N TYR A 376 -21.55 -12.58 37.89
CA TYR A 376 -20.98 -11.23 37.80
C TYR A 376 -22.12 -10.22 37.64
N LYS A 377 -22.35 -9.48 38.74
CA LYS A 377 -23.39 -8.44 38.92
C LYS A 377 -24.84 -8.94 39.12
N GLY A 378 -25.02 -10.19 39.55
CA GLY A 378 -26.36 -10.79 39.70
C GLY A 378 -27.04 -10.84 38.34
#